data_AF-A0A3D1S8B3-F1
#
_entry.id   AF-A0A3D1S8B3-F1
#
_cell.length_a   1.000
_cell.length_b   1.000
_cell.length_c   1.000
_cell.angle_alpha   90.00
_cell.angle_beta   90.00
_cell.angle_gamma   90.00
#
_symmetry.space_group_name_H-M   'P 1'
#
loop_
_entity.id
_entity.type
_entity.pdbx_description
1 polymer ?
#
loop_
_entity_poly.entity_id
_entity_poly.type
_entity_poly.pdbx_seq_one_letter_code
_entity_poly.pdbx_strand_id
1 'polypeptide(L)'
;YLRMDILSRYGLQSQLISEIEEYFFYMAERTGTLWENVHSQASCNHGFASYIGHVLYRDVLGISNIDYENKKIVLRFTDLDLEQCSGSIPVEDEVIRLEWKRVDNQIQYRLDVPAGYEVTIENRSKNQLVDLDKISTYRQG
;
A
#
# COMPACT_ATOMS: atom_id res chain seq x y z
N TYR A 1 -8.97 -11.40 -8.45
CA TYR A 1 -8.46 -10.03 -8.67
C TYR A 1 -9.58 -8.99 -8.73
N LEU A 2 -10.58 -9.09 -9.64
CA LEU A 2 -11.73 -8.17 -9.69
C LEU A 2 -12.42 -7.96 -8.33
N ARG A 3 -12.55 -9.02 -7.51
CA ARG A 3 -13.08 -8.94 -6.15
C ARG A 3 -12.31 -7.94 -5.26
N MET A 4 -10.99 -7.92 -5.35
CA MET A 4 -10.15 -7.00 -4.58
C MET A 4 -10.40 -5.55 -4.99
N ASP A 5 -10.57 -5.29 -6.28
CA ASP A 5 -10.91 -3.94 -6.75
C ASP A 5 -12.30 -3.50 -6.30
N ILE A 6 -13.27 -4.41 -6.24
CA ILE A 6 -14.60 -4.13 -5.71
C ILE A 6 -14.49 -3.78 -4.22
N LEU A 7 -13.85 -4.62 -3.41
CA LEU A 7 -13.70 -4.37 -1.97
C LEU A 7 -13.01 -3.01 -1.70
N SER A 8 -11.92 -2.72 -2.43
CA SER A 8 -11.21 -1.43 -2.35
C SER A 8 -12.13 -0.24 -2.64
N ARG A 9 -12.91 -0.30 -3.73
CA ARG A 9 -13.84 0.78 -4.14
C ARG A 9 -14.93 1.05 -3.12
N TYR A 10 -15.38 0.02 -2.40
CA TYR A 10 -16.41 0.14 -1.36
C TYR A 10 -15.85 0.45 0.03
N GLY A 11 -14.54 0.68 0.17
CA GLY A 11 -13.94 1.02 1.47
C GLY A 11 -13.87 -0.18 2.43
N LEU A 12 -13.80 -1.40 1.90
CA LEU A 12 -13.74 -2.64 2.68
C LEU A 12 -12.30 -3.15 2.83
N GLN A 13 -11.36 -2.28 3.20
CA GLN A 13 -9.93 -2.61 3.23
C GLN A 13 -9.58 -3.73 4.23
N SER A 14 -10.20 -3.79 5.41
CA SER A 14 -9.94 -4.87 6.36
C SER A 14 -10.32 -6.24 5.80
N GLN A 15 -11.48 -6.32 5.13
CA GLN A 15 -11.90 -7.55 4.45
C GLN A 15 -10.98 -7.90 3.28
N LEU A 16 -10.58 -6.89 2.50
CA LEU A 16 -9.63 -7.07 1.42
C LEU A 16 -8.32 -7.70 1.92
N ILE A 17 -7.72 -7.20 3.00
CA ILE A 17 -6.47 -7.76 3.52
C ILE A 17 -6.65 -9.19 4.02
N SER A 18 -7.70 -9.45 4.80
CA SER A 18 -8.00 -10.79 5.31
C SER A 18 -8.17 -11.80 4.18
N GLU A 19 -8.89 -11.45 3.11
CA GLU A 19 -9.08 -12.36 1.97
C GLU A 19 -7.80 -12.54 1.14
N ILE A 20 -6.92 -11.53 1.08
CA ILE A 20 -5.62 -11.66 0.43
C ILE A 20 -4.74 -12.66 1.19
N GLU A 21 -4.69 -12.53 2.51
CA GLU A 21 -3.92 -13.43 3.36
C GLU A 21 -4.44 -14.87 3.22
N GLU A 22 -5.74 -15.09 3.42
CA GLU A 22 -6.36 -16.42 3.34
C GLU A 22 -6.12 -17.11 1.98
N TYR A 23 -6.20 -16.35 0.88
CA TYR A 23 -6.13 -16.92 -0.46
C TYR A 23 -4.69 -17.11 -0.97
N PHE A 24 -3.78 -16.17 -0.70
CA PHE A 24 -2.46 -16.15 -1.34
C PHE A 24 -1.31 -16.56 -0.41
N PHE A 25 -1.47 -16.42 0.92
CA PHE A 25 -0.35 -16.61 1.86
C PHE A 25 0.26 -18.00 1.78
N TYR A 26 -0.57 -19.05 1.77
CA TYR A 26 -0.08 -20.43 1.70
C TYR A 26 0.66 -20.75 0.39
N MET A 27 0.32 -20.08 -0.72
CA MET A 27 1.02 -20.27 -2.01
C MET A 27 2.44 -19.71 -1.92
N ALA A 28 2.53 -18.48 -1.41
CA ALA A 28 3.79 -17.77 -1.19
C ALA A 28 4.67 -18.52 -0.17
N GLU A 29 4.09 -18.98 0.94
CA GLU A 29 4.79 -19.75 1.96
C GLU A 29 5.39 -21.06 1.39
N ARG A 30 4.64 -21.77 0.54
CA ARG A 30 5.06 -23.07 0.02
C ARG A 30 6.10 -23.00 -1.10
N THR A 31 6.02 -21.98 -1.96
CA THR A 31 6.78 -21.96 -3.22
C THR A 31 7.56 -20.68 -3.47
N GLY A 32 7.32 -19.63 -2.69
CA GLY A 32 7.82 -18.28 -2.96
C GLY A 32 7.17 -17.61 -4.19
N THR A 33 6.16 -18.24 -4.78
CA THR A 33 5.45 -17.76 -5.97
C THR A 33 3.95 -17.90 -5.79
N LEU A 34 3.17 -17.30 -6.70
CA LEU A 34 1.72 -17.34 -6.67
C LEU A 34 1.18 -18.24 -7.79
N TRP A 35 0.08 -18.93 -7.51
CA TRP A 35 -0.38 -20.03 -8.35
C TRP A 35 -1.52 -19.58 -9.27
N GLU A 36 -1.71 -20.32 -10.36
CA GLU A 36 -2.78 -20.09 -11.34
C GLU A 36 -4.16 -20.34 -10.71
N ASN A 37 -4.26 -21.34 -9.85
CA ASN A 37 -5.46 -21.64 -9.08
C ASN A 37 -5.09 -22.13 -7.67
N VAL A 38 -6.10 -22.46 -6.86
CA VAL A 38 -5.92 -22.87 -5.46
C VAL A 38 -5.28 -24.25 -5.27
N HIS A 39 -5.11 -25.02 -6.34
CA HIS A 39 -4.55 -26.36 -6.31
C HIS A 39 -3.16 -26.38 -6.97
N SER A 40 -2.28 -27.24 -6.47
CA SER A 40 -0.93 -27.41 -7.04
C SER A 40 -0.90 -28.25 -8.33
N GLN A 41 -2.07 -28.54 -8.91
CA GLN A 41 -2.21 -29.34 -10.13
C GLN A 41 -2.07 -28.50 -11.41
N ALA A 42 -1.99 -27.17 -11.28
CA ALA A 42 -1.71 -26.22 -12.36
C ALA A 42 -0.42 -25.45 -12.07
N SER A 43 -0.12 -24.41 -12.86
CA SER A 43 1.11 -23.63 -12.65
C SER A 43 1.15 -23.04 -11.24
N CYS A 44 2.21 -23.35 -10.51
CA CYS A 44 2.48 -22.77 -9.19
C CYS A 44 3.32 -21.48 -9.27
N ASN A 45 3.54 -20.95 -10.47
CA ASN A 45 4.28 -19.71 -10.70
C ASN A 45 3.64 -18.95 -11.85
N HIS A 46 2.59 -18.20 -11.55
CA HIS A 46 1.72 -17.59 -12.54
C HIS A 46 1.63 -16.07 -12.35
N GLY A 47 2.18 -15.32 -13.32
CA GLY A 47 2.32 -13.87 -13.24
C GLY A 47 1.01 -13.10 -13.11
N PHE A 48 -0.12 -13.63 -13.59
CA PHE A 48 -1.42 -12.96 -13.37
C PHE A 48 -1.75 -12.77 -11.89
N ALA A 49 -1.24 -13.65 -11.02
CA ALA A 49 -1.45 -13.55 -9.59
C ALA A 49 -0.63 -12.43 -8.93
N SER A 50 0.43 -11.96 -9.57
CA SER A 50 1.23 -10.84 -9.07
C SER A 50 0.48 -9.50 -9.06
N TYR A 51 -0.74 -9.43 -9.64
CA TYR A 51 -1.63 -8.28 -9.47
C TYR A 51 -1.87 -7.96 -7.98
N ILE A 52 -1.73 -8.94 -7.10
CA ILE A 52 -1.80 -8.69 -5.65
C ILE A 52 -0.77 -7.66 -5.18
N GLY A 53 0.42 -7.61 -5.79
CA GLY A 53 1.42 -6.60 -5.48
C GLY A 53 0.86 -5.19 -5.71
N HIS A 54 0.18 -4.96 -6.83
CA HIS A 54 -0.48 -3.67 -7.11
C HIS A 54 -1.50 -3.32 -6.01
N VAL A 55 -2.30 -4.30 -5.57
CA VAL A 55 -3.28 -4.09 -4.48
C VAL A 55 -2.58 -3.75 -3.16
N LEU A 56 -1.48 -4.42 -2.81
CA LEU A 56 -0.73 -4.10 -1.60
C LEU A 56 -0.15 -2.68 -1.63
N TYR A 57 0.43 -2.23 -2.74
CA TYR A 57 0.90 -0.85 -2.88
C TYR A 57 -0.25 0.17 -2.81
N ARG A 58 -1.38 -0.13 -3.46
CA ARG A 58 -2.52 0.78 -3.56
C ARG A 58 -3.31 0.91 -2.27
N ASP A 59 -3.65 -0.21 -1.63
CA ASP A 59 -4.62 -0.30 -0.54
C ASP A 59 -3.99 -0.54 0.84
N VAL A 60 -2.77 -1.08 0.91
CA VAL A 60 -2.07 -1.35 2.18
C VAL A 60 -1.00 -0.31 2.45
N LEU A 61 -0.04 -0.13 1.54
CA LEU A 61 0.96 0.93 1.67
C LEU A 61 0.28 2.31 1.59
N GLY A 62 -0.69 2.45 0.70
CA GLY A 62 -1.54 3.65 0.57
C GLY A 62 -1.14 4.57 -0.57
N ILE A 63 -0.26 4.17 -1.49
CA ILE A 63 0.00 4.94 -2.72
C ILE A 63 -1.09 4.61 -3.73
N SER A 64 -2.20 5.32 -3.62
CA SER A 64 -3.45 4.94 -4.30
C SER A 64 -3.47 5.26 -5.80
N ASN A 65 -2.74 6.29 -6.23
CA ASN A 65 -2.58 6.67 -7.62
C ASN A 65 -1.28 7.45 -7.83
N ILE A 66 -0.64 7.22 -8.98
CA ILE A 66 0.47 8.03 -9.48
C ILE A 66 0.11 8.44 -10.90
N ASP A 67 -0.08 9.74 -11.11
CA ASP A 67 -0.18 10.36 -12.41
C ASP A 67 1.23 10.81 -12.83
N TYR A 68 1.85 10.02 -13.71
CA TYR A 68 3.21 10.28 -14.18
C TYR A 68 3.29 11.50 -15.10
N GLU A 69 2.23 11.80 -15.85
CA GLU A 69 2.21 12.90 -16.81
C GLU A 69 2.06 14.25 -16.09
N ASN A 70 1.11 14.34 -15.15
CA ASN A 70 0.85 15.56 -14.40
C ASN A 70 1.67 15.66 -13.11
N LYS A 71 2.51 14.67 -12.82
CA LYS A 71 3.31 14.54 -11.60
C LYS A 71 2.48 14.68 -10.32
N LYS A 72 1.41 13.88 -10.21
CA LYS A 72 0.53 13.89 -9.02
C LYS A 72 0.52 12.54 -8.34
N ILE A 73 0.62 12.55 -7.00
CA ILE A 73 0.52 11.36 -6.17
C ILE A 73 -0.68 11.53 -5.25
N VAL A 74 -1.51 10.48 -5.15
CA VAL A 74 -2.59 10.42 -4.18
C VAL A 74 -2.25 9.37 -3.14
N LEU A 75 -2.01 9.81 -1.92
CA LEU A 75 -1.90 8.92 -0.77
C LEU A 75 -3.27 8.72 -0.14
N ARG A 76 -3.59 7.49 0.25
CA ARG A 76 -4.82 7.13 0.93
C ARG A 76 -4.50 6.30 2.16
N PHE A 77 -4.85 6.83 3.32
CA PHE A 77 -4.77 6.12 4.58
C PHE A 77 -6.17 5.63 4.97
N THR A 78 -6.27 4.36 5.37
CA THR A 78 -7.53 3.72 5.80
C THR A 78 -7.34 3.03 7.14
N ASP A 79 -8.44 2.64 7.78
CA ASP A 79 -8.39 1.75 8.92
C ASP A 79 -8.03 0.33 8.43
N LEU A 80 -6.90 -0.18 8.88
CA LEU A 80 -6.35 -1.51 8.59
C LEU A 80 -6.05 -2.19 9.92
N ASP A 81 -5.89 -3.50 9.95
CA ASP A 81 -5.40 -4.21 11.14
C ASP A 81 -3.90 -4.52 10.98
N LEU A 82 -3.09 -3.46 11.00
CA LEU A 82 -1.63 -3.51 10.77
C LEU A 82 -0.94 -2.46 11.65
N GLU A 83 0.17 -2.83 12.27
CA GLU A 83 0.93 -1.91 13.12
C GLU A 83 1.77 -0.94 12.29
N GLN A 84 2.34 -1.40 11.17
CA GLN A 84 3.20 -0.61 10.31
C GLN A 84 3.25 -1.17 8.88
N CYS A 85 3.63 -0.33 7.92
CA CYS A 85 3.93 -0.73 6.55
C CYS A 85 4.99 0.21 5.96
N SER A 86 5.82 -0.32 5.07
CA SER A 86 6.78 0.48 4.30
C SER A 86 6.93 -0.09 2.90
N GLY A 87 7.24 0.78 1.94
CA GLY A 87 7.42 0.37 0.56
C GLY A 87 7.97 1.51 -0.31
N SER A 88 8.41 1.12 -1.50
CA SER A 88 8.98 2.06 -2.47
C SER A 88 8.58 1.71 -3.90
N ILE A 89 8.31 2.73 -4.70
CA ILE A 89 7.96 2.59 -6.12
C ILE A 89 9.00 3.36 -6.95
N PRO A 90 9.72 2.70 -7.88
CA PRO A 90 10.60 3.40 -8.81
C PRO A 90 9.77 4.26 -9.77
N VAL A 91 10.23 5.48 -10.00
CA VAL A 91 9.62 6.45 -10.91
C VAL A 91 10.73 7.11 -11.71
N GLU A 92 10.81 6.79 -13.01
CA GLU A 92 11.95 7.16 -13.86
C GLU A 92 13.28 6.70 -13.21
N ASP A 93 14.22 7.62 -12.98
CA ASP A 93 15.49 7.37 -12.30
C ASP A 93 15.44 7.65 -10.78
N GLU A 94 14.27 8.01 -10.25
CA GLU A 94 14.04 8.32 -8.84
C GLU A 94 13.12 7.29 -8.16
N VAL A 95 12.85 7.48 -6.86
CA VAL A 95 12.06 6.54 -6.06
C VAL A 95 11.10 7.30 -5.15
N ILE A 96 9.82 6.91 -5.15
CA ILE A 96 8.87 7.31 -4.12
C ILE A 96 9.00 6.33 -2.95
N ARG A 97 9.15 6.81 -1.73
CA ARG A 97 9.16 5.98 -0.52
C ARG A 97 8.09 6.44 0.44
N LEU A 98 7.29 5.49 0.92
CA LEU A 98 6.31 5.72 1.98
C LEU A 98 6.55 4.71 3.08
N GLU A 99 6.57 5.19 4.31
CA GLU A 99 6.50 4.34 5.49
C GLU A 99 5.52 4.95 6.47
N TRP A 100 4.79 4.11 7.18
CA TRP A 100 3.91 4.52 8.24
C TRP A 100 3.84 3.50 9.36
N LYS A 101 3.56 3.99 10.56
CA LYS A 101 3.30 3.20 11.76
C LYS A 101 2.12 3.78 12.54
N ARG A 102 1.38 2.91 13.21
CA ARG A 102 0.30 3.30 14.12
C ARG A 102 0.84 3.46 15.53
N VAL A 103 0.50 4.59 16.15
CA VAL A 103 0.84 4.90 17.53
C VAL A 103 -0.38 5.55 18.17
N ASP A 104 -1.01 4.87 19.12
CA ASP A 104 -2.27 5.28 19.74
C ASP A 104 -3.35 5.61 18.69
N ASN A 105 -3.81 6.85 18.66
CA ASN A 105 -4.80 7.36 17.71
C ASN A 105 -4.16 8.02 16.47
N GLN A 106 -2.87 7.82 16.22
CA GLN A 106 -2.13 8.44 15.12
C GLN A 106 -1.61 7.41 14.11
N ILE A 107 -1.57 7.83 12.84
CA ILE A 107 -0.74 7.22 11.80
C ILE A 107 0.42 8.18 11.57
N GLN A 108 1.60 7.79 12.05
CA GLN A 108 2.85 8.53 11.86
C GLN A 108 3.51 8.04 10.57
N TYR A 109 3.79 8.93 9.63
CA TYR A 109 4.35 8.55 8.33
C TYR A 109 5.55 9.42 7.93
N ARG A 110 6.40 8.86 7.06
CA ARG A 110 7.42 9.59 6.30
C ARG A 110 7.19 9.36 4.82
N LEU A 111 7.41 10.41 4.04
CA LEU A 111 7.18 10.40 2.61
C LEU A 111 8.36 11.08 1.90
N ASP A 112 9.04 10.30 1.08
CA ASP A 112 10.06 10.79 0.15
C ASP A 112 9.47 10.75 -1.26
N VAL A 113 9.43 11.91 -1.92
CA VAL A 113 8.87 12.05 -3.27
C VAL A 113 9.84 12.85 -4.16
N PRO A 114 10.01 12.44 -5.43
CA PRO A 114 10.80 13.17 -6.40
C PRO A 114 10.36 14.63 -6.56
N ALA A 115 11.30 15.50 -6.94
CA ALA A 115 11.02 16.91 -7.12
C ALA A 115 9.95 17.17 -8.19
N GLY A 116 9.02 18.08 -7.90
CA GLY A 116 7.94 18.46 -8.82
C GLY A 116 6.70 17.58 -8.75
N TYR A 117 6.68 16.54 -7.92
CA TYR A 117 5.44 15.82 -7.62
C TYR A 117 4.57 16.58 -6.62
N GLU A 118 3.30 16.75 -6.94
CA GLU A 118 2.26 17.24 -6.04
C GLU A 118 1.62 16.08 -5.29
N VAL A 119 1.55 16.16 -3.97
CA VAL A 119 0.98 15.11 -3.11
C VAL A 119 -0.37 15.54 -2.58
N THR A 120 -1.41 14.76 -2.88
CA THR A 120 -2.72 14.84 -2.24
C THR A 120 -2.87 13.71 -1.23
N ILE A 121 -3.38 14.03 -0.04
CA ILE A 121 -3.59 13.05 1.03
C ILE A 121 -5.07 12.89 1.32
N GLU A 122 -5.58 11.67 1.15
CA GLU A 122 -6.91 11.24 1.57
C GLU A 122 -6.81 10.50 2.91
N ASN A 123 -7.20 11.16 4.01
CA ASN A 123 -7.39 10.46 5.28
C ASN A 123 -8.80 9.87 5.35
N ARG A 124 -8.91 8.57 5.11
CA ARG A 124 -10.15 7.78 5.31
C ARG A 124 -10.06 6.88 6.53
N SER A 125 -9.07 7.10 7.39
CA SER A 125 -8.94 6.43 8.67
C SER A 125 -9.60 7.27 9.78
N LYS A 126 -9.86 6.64 10.92
CA LYS A 126 -10.26 7.35 12.15
C LYS A 126 -9.08 8.01 12.87
N ASN A 127 -7.85 7.76 12.42
CA ASN A 127 -6.63 8.20 13.07
C ASN A 127 -6.17 9.57 12.56
N GLN A 128 -5.48 10.32 13.42
CA GLN A 128 -4.81 11.56 13.03
C GLN A 128 -3.54 11.24 12.23
N LEU A 129 -3.36 11.87 11.07
CA LEU A 129 -2.12 11.73 10.30
C LEU A 129 -1.04 12.66 10.85
N VAL A 130 0.17 12.13 10.99
CA VAL A 130 1.32 12.83 11.53
C VAL A 130 2.50 12.65 10.59
N ASP A 131 2.85 13.73 9.91
CA ASP A 131 4.03 13.82 9.03
C ASP A 131 5.28 14.02 9.90
N LEU A 132 6.12 12.98 10.00
CA LEU A 132 7.28 12.99 10.87
C LEU A 132 8.40 13.92 10.36
N ASP A 133 8.48 14.13 9.04
CA ASP A 133 9.51 14.96 8.44
C ASP A 133 9.23 16.45 8.73
N LYS A 134 7.95 16.85 8.74
CA LYS A 134 7.54 18.19 9.18
C LYS A 134 7.76 18.45 10.68
N ILE A 135 7.64 17.45 11.53
CA ILE A 135 7.83 17.61 12.99
C ILE A 135 9.30 17.75 13.37
N SER A 136 10.20 17.07 12.65
CA SER A 136 11.64 17.15 12.90
C SER A 136 12.20 18.58 12.77
N THR A 137 11.55 19.42 11.95
CA THR A 137 11.95 20.81 11.70
C THR A 137 11.66 21.74 12.90
N TYR A 138 10.72 21.39 13.79
CA TYR A 138 10.34 22.23 14.95
C TYR A 138 11.17 22.01 16.22
N ARG A 139 12.04 21.00 16.27
CA ARG A 139 12.86 20.70 17.46
C ARG A 139 14.29 21.27 17.40
N GLN A 140 14.61 22.11 16.41
CA GLN A 140 15.91 22.76 16.26
C GLN A 140 15.87 24.30 16.35
N GLY A 141 14.78 24.88 16.90
CA GLY A 141 14.62 26.33 17.11
C GLY A 141 14.68 26.73 18.57
#